data_AF-A0A2Z4GD05-F1
#
_entry.id   AF-A0A2Z4GD05-F1
#
_cell.length_a   1.000
_cell.length_b   1.000
_cell.length_c   1.000
_cell.angle_alpha   90.00
_cell.angle_beta   90.00
_cell.angle_gamma   90.00
#
_symmetry.space_group_name_H-M   'P 1'
#
loop_
_entity.id
_entity.type
_entity.pdbx_description
1 polymer ?
#
loop_
_entity_poly.entity_id
_entity_poly.type
_entity_poly.pdbx_seq_one_letter_code
_entity_poly.pdbx_strand_id
1 'polypeptide(L)'
;MISSYHISVSYKLIVKLTTIFLLSLYQRNAFTQHYPTLQYTTKDGLGQLQILSTLEDSRGYIWVGHKGGLSKFDGQNFENFNHTQGMTRNFVNDLVQ
;
A
#
# COMPACT_ATOMS: atom_id res chain seq x y z
N MET A 1 7.58 -60.18 27.64
CA MET A 1 6.60 -59.39 26.85
C MET A 1 6.59 -57.90 27.20
N ILE A 2 6.77 -57.50 28.47
CA ILE A 2 6.73 -56.08 28.91
C ILE A 2 7.90 -55.23 28.35
N SER A 3 9.12 -55.80 28.26
CA SER A 3 10.32 -55.09 27.75
C SER A 3 10.16 -54.61 26.30
N SER A 4 9.63 -55.45 25.41
CA SER A 4 9.37 -55.11 24.01
C SER A 4 8.31 -54.00 23.86
N TYR A 5 7.34 -53.94 24.77
CA TYR A 5 6.32 -52.90 24.77
C TYR A 5 6.92 -51.54 25.13
N HIS A 6 7.78 -51.46 26.16
CA HIS A 6 8.47 -50.22 26.52
C HIS A 6 9.35 -49.69 25.38
N ILE A 7 10.10 -50.56 24.69
CA ILE A 7 10.88 -50.19 23.51
C ILE A 7 9.96 -49.64 22.41
N SER A 8 8.79 -50.26 22.21
CA SER A 8 7.83 -49.84 21.19
C SER A 8 7.20 -48.46 21.44
N VAL A 9 6.99 -48.10 22.70
CA VAL A 9 6.42 -46.81 23.09
C VAL A 9 7.49 -45.71 22.98
N SER A 10 8.72 -46.00 23.41
CA SER A 10 9.84 -45.06 23.36
C SER A 10 10.19 -44.64 21.92
N TYR A 11 10.22 -45.57 20.94
CA TYR A 11 10.51 -45.17 19.56
C TYR A 11 9.41 -44.27 18.97
N LYS A 12 8.13 -44.54 19.27
CA LYS A 12 7.01 -43.70 18.79
C LYS A 12 7.09 -42.29 19.37
N LEU A 13 7.51 -42.17 20.63
CA LEU A 13 7.72 -40.89 21.29
C LEU A 13 8.87 -40.10 20.63
N ILE A 14 9.99 -40.76 20.36
CA ILE A 14 11.15 -40.15 19.70
C ILE A 14 10.78 -39.66 18.29
N VAL A 15 10.09 -40.48 17.49
CA VAL A 15 9.65 -40.12 16.13
C VAL A 15 8.68 -38.93 16.14
N LYS A 16 7.79 -38.84 17.13
CA LYS A 16 6.91 -37.67 17.30
C LYS A 16 7.69 -36.40 17.66
N LEU A 17 8.69 -36.50 18.53
CA LEU A 17 9.50 -35.35 18.92
C LEU A 17 10.38 -34.84 17.77
N THR A 18 10.97 -35.75 16.99
CA THR A 18 11.78 -35.37 15.82
C THR A 18 10.93 -34.72 14.73
N THR A 19 9.72 -35.22 14.49
CA THR A 19 8.80 -34.61 13.51
C THR A 19 8.33 -33.22 13.93
N ILE A 20 8.02 -33.00 15.20
CA ILE A 20 7.68 -31.66 15.72
C ILE A 20 8.86 -30.70 15.59
N PHE A 21 10.07 -31.16 15.93
CA PHE A 21 11.28 -30.35 15.80
C PHE A 21 11.53 -29.95 14.34
N LEU A 22 11.42 -30.90 13.40
CA LEU A 22 11.54 -30.63 11.97
C LEU A 22 10.48 -29.64 11.45
N LEU A 23 9.24 -29.73 11.95
CA LEU A 23 8.17 -28.77 11.61
C LEU A 23 8.44 -27.36 12.15
N SER A 24 9.03 -27.23 13.34
CA SER A 24 9.37 -25.92 13.92
C SER A 24 10.52 -25.20 13.20
N LEU A 25 11.40 -25.95 12.51
CA LEU A 25 12.45 -25.39 11.67
C LEU A 25 11.91 -24.82 10.35
N TYR A 26 10.65 -25.10 10.01
CA TYR A 26 9.96 -24.54 8.85
C TYR A 26 9.52 -23.10 9.13
N GLN A 27 10.50 -22.20 9.27
CA GLN A 27 10.29 -20.77 9.41
C GLN A 27 9.52 -20.24 8.19
N ARG A 28 8.35 -19.66 8.41
CA ARG A 28 7.67 -18.86 7.38
C ARG A 28 8.36 -17.51 7.30
N ASN A 29 9.17 -17.30 6.27
CA ASN A 29 9.68 -15.97 5.95
C ASN A 29 8.48 -15.09 5.54
N ALA A 30 8.03 -14.22 6.43
CA ALA A 30 7.09 -13.18 6.07
C ALA A 30 7.87 -12.07 5.37
N PHE A 31 7.80 -12.01 4.04
CA PHE A 31 8.30 -10.87 3.30
C PHE A 31 7.37 -9.68 3.55
N THR A 32 7.84 -8.70 4.30
CA THR A 32 7.21 -7.39 4.36
C THR A 32 7.43 -6.70 3.01
N GLN A 33 6.37 -6.45 2.26
CA GLN A 33 6.45 -5.71 1.00
C GLN A 33 6.64 -4.23 1.32
N HIS A 34 7.86 -3.72 1.11
CA HIS A 34 8.12 -2.28 1.15
C HIS A 34 7.83 -1.69 -0.23
N TYR A 35 6.66 -1.07 -0.38
CA TYR A 35 6.34 -0.32 -1.59
C TYR A 35 7.09 1.02 -1.54
N PRO A 36 7.91 1.35 -2.57
CA PRO A 36 8.55 2.65 -2.62
C PRO A 36 7.47 3.74 -2.63
N THR A 37 7.56 4.68 -1.68
CA THR A 37 6.65 5.82 -1.63
C THR A 37 7.19 6.93 -2.51
N LEU A 38 6.37 7.40 -3.45
CA LEU A 38 6.67 8.57 -4.27
C LEU A 38 6.02 9.78 -3.62
N GLN A 39 6.78 10.85 -3.43
CA GLN A 39 6.30 12.08 -2.80
C GLN A 39 6.41 13.23 -3.78
N TYR A 40 5.32 13.96 -3.97
CA TYR A 40 5.27 15.18 -4.75
C TYR A 40 5.01 16.37 -3.83
N THR A 41 5.79 17.41 -4.05
CA THR A 41 5.72 18.65 -3.30
C THR A 41 5.49 19.83 -4.23
N THR A 42 5.37 21.03 -3.65
CA THR A 42 5.31 22.26 -4.44
C THR A 42 6.55 22.52 -5.29
N LYS A 43 7.69 21.91 -4.94
CA LYS A 43 8.91 21.96 -5.76
C LYS A 43 8.80 21.13 -7.03
N ASP A 44 7.96 20.11 -7.02
CA ASP A 44 7.73 19.19 -8.13
C ASP A 44 6.58 19.66 -9.04
N GLY A 45 6.00 20.84 -8.74
CA GLY A 45 4.95 21.47 -9.53
C GLY A 45 3.54 21.38 -8.94
N LEU A 46 3.33 20.66 -7.83
CA LEU A 46 2.03 20.59 -7.18
C LEU A 46 1.62 21.99 -6.66
N GLY A 47 0.40 22.45 -6.98
CA GLY A 47 -0.03 23.81 -6.64
C GLY A 47 -0.07 24.10 -5.14
N GLN A 48 -0.42 23.12 -4.30
CA GLN A 48 -0.34 23.23 -2.84
C GLN A 48 -0.34 21.86 -2.16
N LEU A 49 0.34 21.76 -1.03
CA LEU A 49 0.41 20.52 -0.23
C LEU A 49 -0.89 20.17 0.51
N GLN A 50 -1.80 21.14 0.70
CA GLN A 50 -3.06 20.92 1.41
C GLN A 50 -4.11 20.35 0.46
N ILE A 51 -4.04 19.03 0.25
CA ILE A 51 -4.94 18.27 -0.60
C ILE A 51 -6.31 18.13 0.08
N LEU A 52 -7.36 18.40 -0.68
CA LEU A 52 -8.76 18.29 -0.28
C LEU A 52 -9.46 17.12 -0.98
N SER A 53 -9.09 16.84 -2.23
CA SER A 53 -9.70 15.76 -3.03
C SER A 53 -8.75 15.25 -4.11
N THR A 54 -8.97 14.02 -4.55
CA THR A 54 -8.24 13.39 -5.66
C THR A 54 -9.18 12.57 -6.54
N LEU A 55 -9.03 12.64 -7.85
CA LEU A 55 -9.78 11.84 -8.83
C LEU A 55 -8.86 11.42 -9.97
N GLU A 56 -8.99 10.18 -10.44
CA GLU A 56 -8.42 9.74 -11.72
C GLU A 56 -9.49 9.84 -12.82
N ASP A 57 -9.18 10.47 -13.94
CA ASP A 57 -10.08 10.49 -15.10
C ASP A 57 -9.92 9.24 -15.98
N SER A 58 -10.86 9.02 -16.91
CA SER A 58 -10.84 7.86 -17.81
C SER A 58 -9.65 7.82 -18.78
N ARG A 59 -8.85 8.89 -18.84
CA ARG A 59 -7.63 8.97 -19.65
C ARG A 59 -6.37 8.74 -18.81
N GLY A 60 -6.52 8.49 -17.51
CA GLY A 60 -5.42 8.25 -16.56
C GLY A 60 -4.77 9.52 -15.99
N TYR A 61 -5.39 10.70 -16.15
CA TYR A 61 -4.91 11.90 -15.47
C TYR A 61 -5.37 11.93 -14.02
N ILE A 62 -4.48 12.32 -13.12
CA ILE A 62 -4.81 12.50 -11.71
C ILE A 62 -5.09 13.97 -11.43
N TRP A 63 -6.32 14.25 -11.02
CA TRP A 63 -6.79 15.56 -10.59
C TRP A 63 -6.69 15.66 -9.08
N VAL A 64 -5.99 16.68 -8.59
CA VAL A 64 -5.73 16.94 -7.17
C VAL A 64 -6.35 18.29 -6.81
N GLY A 65 -7.47 18.26 -6.11
CA GLY A 65 -8.07 19.45 -5.52
C GLY A 65 -7.30 19.84 -4.27
N HIS A 66 -6.84 21.08 -4.19
CA HIS A 66 -6.14 21.63 -3.04
C HIS A 66 -6.70 23.02 -2.70
N LYS A 67 -6.36 23.55 -1.52
CA LYS A 67 -6.96 24.83 -1.05
C LYS A 67 -6.77 26.02 -2.02
N GLY A 68 -5.70 26.01 -2.80
CA GLY A 68 -5.37 27.04 -3.79
C GLY A 68 -5.95 26.84 -5.20
N GLY A 69 -6.64 25.72 -5.46
CA GLY A 69 -7.15 25.40 -6.80
C GLY A 69 -7.11 23.90 -7.12
N LEU A 70 -6.84 23.58 -8.38
CA LEU A 70 -6.84 22.22 -8.90
C LEU A 70 -5.52 21.95 -9.63
N SER A 71 -4.87 20.83 -9.38
CA SER A 71 -3.69 20.38 -10.14
C SER A 71 -4.04 19.15 -10.97
N LYS A 72 -3.71 19.12 -12.26
CA LYS A 72 -3.80 17.93 -13.11
C LYS A 72 -2.41 17.32 -13.27
N PHE A 73 -2.28 16.03 -13.04
CA PHE A 73 -1.03 15.29 -13.13
C PHE A 73 -1.10 14.26 -14.26
N ASP A 74 -0.10 14.26 -15.14
CA ASP A 74 -0.01 13.37 -16.31
C ASP A 74 0.91 12.15 -16.11
N GLY A 75 1.41 11.95 -14.89
CA GLY A 75 2.43 10.94 -14.58
C GLY A 75 3.85 11.51 -14.49
N GLN A 76 4.09 12.73 -15.00
CA GLN A 76 5.39 13.39 -14.98
C GLN A 76 5.32 14.84 -14.51
N ASN A 77 4.32 15.60 -14.96
CA ASN A 77 4.19 17.03 -14.75
C ASN A 77 2.83 17.39 -14.14
N PHE A 78 2.81 18.51 -13.41
CA PHE A 78 1.60 19.13 -12.89
C PHE A 78 1.20 20.36 -13.70
N GLU A 79 -0.07 20.44 -14.06
CA GLU A 79 -0.73 21.62 -14.61
C GLU A 79 -1.69 22.20 -13.56
N ASN A 80 -1.43 23.43 -13.10
CA ASN A 80 -2.19 24.04 -12.01
C ASN A 80 -3.24 25.03 -12.54
N PHE A 81 -4.48 24.88 -12.07
CA PHE A 81 -5.61 25.75 -12.37
C PHE A 81 -6.03 26.48 -11.10
N ASN A 82 -5.94 27.81 -11.13
CA ASN A 82 -6.33 28.68 -10.01
C ASN A 82 -7.46 29.64 -10.41
N HIS A 83 -8.11 30.22 -9.41
CA HIS A 83 -9.23 31.16 -9.63
C HIS A 83 -8.86 32.39 -10.48
N THR A 84 -7.58 32.74 -10.57
CA THR A 84 -7.08 33.83 -11.42
C THR A 84 -7.06 33.49 -12.91
N GLN A 85 -7.16 32.22 -13.30
CA GLN A 85 -7.14 31.76 -14.70
C GLN A 85 -8.54 31.46 -15.27
N GLY A 86 -9.61 32.01 -14.67
CA GLY A 86 -10.95 31.97 -15.25
C GLY A 86 -11.85 30.82 -14.78
N MET A 87 -11.49 30.10 -13.71
CA MET A 87 -12.42 29.17 -13.07
C MET A 87 -13.47 29.93 -12.27
N THR A 88 -14.63 30.15 -12.90
CA THR A 88 -15.87 30.58 -12.25
C THR A 88 -16.15 29.63 -11.10
N ARG A 89 -16.16 30.19 -9.88
CA ARG A 89 -16.46 29.52 -8.61
C ARG A 89 -17.48 28.39 -8.77
N ASN A 90 -17.02 27.16 -8.81
CA ASN A 90 -17.77 26.04 -8.29
C ASN A 90 -16.77 25.22 -7.50
N PHE A 91 -16.95 25.26 -6.18
CA PHE A 91 -16.27 24.35 -5.27
C PHE A 91 -16.47 22.94 -5.82
N VAL A 92 -15.40 22.33 -6.29
CA VAL A 92 -15.35 20.91 -6.64
C VAL A 92 -15.33 20.15 -5.31
N ASN A 93 -16.46 20.21 -4.60
CA ASN A 93 -16.71 19.44 -3.38
C ASN A 93 -17.17 18.02 -3.72
N ASP A 94 -17.38 17.73 -5.00
CA ASP A 94 -17.76 16.42 -5.47
C ASP A 94 -17.21 16.23 -6.90
N LEU A 95 -16.31 15.27 -7.06
CA LEU A 95 -15.96 14.70 -8.35
C LEU A 95 -16.70 13.36 -8.40
N VAL A 96 -17.99 13.43 -8.73
CA VAL A 96 -18.83 12.24 -8.87
C VAL A 96 -18.59 11.62 -10.24
N GLN A 97 -18.41 10.30 -10.25
CA GLN A 97 -18.32 9.45 -11.44
C GLN A 97 -19.64 9.35 -12.20
#